data_AF-A0A3D9UUQ3-F1
#
_entry.id   AF-A0A3D9UUQ3-F1
#
_cell.length_a   1.000
_cell.length_b   1.000
_cell.length_c   1.000
_cell.angle_alpha   90.00
_cell.angle_beta   90.00
_cell.angle_gamma   90.00
#
_symmetry.space_group_name_H-M   'P 1'
#
loop_
_entity.id
_entity.type
_entity.pdbx_description
1 polymer ?
#
loop_
_entity_poly.entity_id
_entity_poly.type
_entity_poly.pdbx_seq_one_letter_code
_entity_poly.pdbx_strand_id
1 'polypeptide(L)'
;MTLLPRLDRLVRIDPTRLRVLLVAAAAVVGFHVCAVAAGDPSWFVFALVLVATVGLAARTDGATEVMLLALLALEWWGATDRVSWWSVPAATCLLALHSAVTLVASGPDSAPVPRALAVRWLRRTALVAGGCAVAGSLVLAVRSVALDGPWWPVPVALVVLAAVTVVFSESVRRPDR
;
A
#
# COMPACT_ATOMS: atom_id res chain seq x y z
N MET A 1 8.58 -7.43 30.57
CA MET A 1 7.51 -6.99 29.65
C MET A 1 6.92 -8.21 28.99
N THR A 2 5.76 -8.65 29.45
CA THR A 2 5.09 -9.86 28.96
C THR A 2 4.52 -9.61 27.55
N LEU A 3 4.73 -10.54 26.62
CA LEU A 3 4.17 -10.52 25.26
C LEU A 3 2.65 -10.77 25.23
N LEU A 4 2.10 -11.31 26.32
CA LEU A 4 0.71 -11.75 26.47
C LEU A 4 -0.39 -10.65 26.40
N PRO A 5 -0.21 -9.40 26.89
CA PRO A 5 -1.27 -8.39 26.85
C PRO A 5 -1.61 -7.89 25.42
N ARG A 6 -0.79 -8.25 24.42
CA ARG A 6 -0.94 -7.75 23.05
C ARG A 6 -1.80 -8.65 22.16
N LEU A 7 -1.91 -9.94 22.46
CA LEU A 7 -2.78 -10.85 21.72
C LEU A 7 -4.27 -10.55 21.97
N ASP A 8 -4.62 -10.12 23.18
CA ASP A 8 -5.99 -9.66 23.52
C ASP A 8 -6.46 -8.48 22.67
N ARG A 9 -5.52 -7.68 22.15
CA ARG A 9 -5.84 -6.55 21.27
C ARG A 9 -6.24 -7.03 19.89
N LEU A 10 -5.59 -8.06 19.34
CA LEU A 10 -5.94 -8.67 18.04
C LEU A 10 -7.35 -9.27 18.06
N VAL A 11 -7.77 -9.84 19.18
CA VAL A 11 -9.14 -10.36 19.37
C VAL A 11 -10.19 -9.25 19.36
N ARG A 12 -9.81 -8.00 19.67
CA ARG A 12 -10.73 -6.85 19.74
C ARG A 12 -10.75 -5.97 18.48
N ILE A 13 -9.95 -6.30 17.46
CA ILE A 13 -9.94 -5.52 16.22
C ILE A 13 -11.22 -5.82 15.44
N ASP A 14 -11.95 -4.76 15.08
CA ASP A 14 -13.11 -4.88 14.20
C ASP A 14 -12.71 -5.52 12.85
N PRO A 15 -13.47 -6.48 12.30
CA PRO A 15 -13.12 -7.15 11.04
C PRO A 15 -12.92 -6.19 9.86
N THR A 16 -13.57 -5.03 9.87
CA THR A 16 -13.40 -4.00 8.83
C THR A 16 -12.01 -3.37 8.90
N ARG A 17 -11.51 -3.11 10.11
CA ARG A 17 -10.14 -2.61 10.32
C ARG A 17 -9.10 -3.65 9.96
N LEU A 18 -9.36 -4.91 10.30
CA LEU A 18 -8.49 -6.02 9.89
C LEU A 18 -8.35 -6.07 8.35
N ARG A 19 -9.44 -5.91 7.60
CA ARG A 19 -9.39 -5.83 6.14
C ARG A 19 -8.52 -4.67 5.63
N VAL A 20 -8.60 -3.49 6.26
CA VAL A 20 -7.77 -2.33 5.88
C VAL A 20 -6.29 -2.60 6.19
N LEU A 21 -5.99 -3.23 7.32
CA LEU A 21 -4.63 -3.67 7.66
C LEU A 21 -4.09 -4.72 6.68
N LEU A 22 -4.94 -5.65 6.22
CA LEU A 22 -4.57 -6.60 5.16
C LEU A 22 -4.26 -5.90 3.83
N VAL A 23 -5.01 -4.84 3.49
CA VAL A 23 -4.69 -4.00 2.31
C VAL A 23 -3.35 -3.30 2.49
N ALA A 24 -3.05 -2.76 3.68
CA ALA A 24 -1.76 -2.17 3.98
C ALA A 24 -0.62 -3.19 3.82
N ALA A 25 -0.79 -4.40 4.38
CA ALA A 25 0.19 -5.48 4.24
C ALA A 25 0.39 -5.91 2.78
N ALA A 26 -0.70 -6.05 2.02
CA ALA A 26 -0.63 -6.36 0.59
C ALA A 26 0.08 -5.25 -0.21
N ALA A 27 -0.11 -3.99 0.17
CA ALA A 27 0.56 -2.86 -0.45
C ALA A 27 2.08 -2.87 -0.19
N VAL A 28 2.52 -3.20 1.03
CA VAL A 28 3.96 -3.42 1.33
C VAL A 28 4.54 -4.52 0.44
N VAL A 29 3.86 -5.66 0.37
CA VAL A 29 4.32 -6.78 -0.48
C VAL A 29 4.41 -6.35 -1.94
N GLY A 30 3.36 -5.68 -2.45
CA GLY A 30 3.33 -5.18 -3.83
C GLY A 30 4.44 -4.18 -4.13
N PHE A 31 4.74 -3.27 -3.19
CA PHE A 31 5.85 -2.32 -3.31
C PHE A 31 7.17 -3.04 -3.55
N HIS A 32 7.50 -4.01 -2.70
CA HIS A 32 8.77 -4.71 -2.82
C HIS A 32 8.83 -5.65 -4.02
N VAL A 33 7.72 -6.29 -4.40
CA VAL A 33 7.68 -7.08 -5.65
C VAL A 33 8.05 -6.18 -6.84
N CYS A 34 7.53 -4.96 -6.87
CA CYS A 34 7.87 -3.99 -7.90
C CYS A 34 9.33 -3.50 -7.78
N ALA A 35 9.84 -3.30 -6.56
CA ALA A 35 11.24 -2.93 -6.33
C ALA A 35 12.19 -4.02 -6.85
N VAL A 36 11.98 -5.28 -6.44
CA VAL A 36 12.75 -6.44 -6.92
C VAL A 36 12.68 -6.57 -8.44
N ALA A 37 11.50 -6.34 -9.03
CA ALA A 37 11.33 -6.34 -10.49
C ALA A 37 12.03 -5.16 -11.18
N ALA A 38 12.22 -4.02 -10.49
CA ALA A 38 13.06 -2.91 -10.91
C ALA A 38 14.57 -3.19 -10.73
N GLY A 39 14.93 -4.35 -10.15
CA GLY A 39 16.30 -4.79 -9.95
C GLY A 39 16.89 -4.44 -8.58
N ASP A 40 16.10 -4.02 -7.59
CA ASP A 40 16.59 -3.56 -6.29
C ASP A 40 15.57 -3.76 -5.15
N PRO A 41 15.88 -4.30 -3.96
CA PRO A 41 17.10 -4.99 -3.51
C PRO A 41 17.04 -6.52 -3.75
N SER A 42 18.09 -7.24 -3.31
CA SER A 42 18.15 -8.71 -3.42
C SER A 42 17.00 -9.40 -2.67
N TRP A 43 16.57 -10.58 -3.15
CA TRP A 43 15.50 -11.38 -2.53
C TRP A 43 15.69 -11.65 -1.03
N PHE A 44 16.94 -11.70 -0.57
CA PHE A 44 17.28 -11.84 0.84
C PHE A 44 16.94 -10.59 1.67
N VAL A 45 17.29 -9.39 1.15
CA VAL A 45 16.94 -8.11 1.78
C VAL A 45 15.42 -7.95 1.77
N PHE A 46 14.75 -8.34 0.68
CA PHE A 46 13.29 -8.38 0.63
C PHE A 46 12.68 -9.23 1.76
N ALA A 47 13.17 -10.45 1.98
CA ALA A 47 12.65 -11.32 3.03
C ALA A 47 12.83 -10.71 4.42
N LEU A 48 13.97 -10.05 4.68
CA LEU A 48 14.22 -9.36 5.96
C LEU A 48 13.31 -8.14 6.15
N VAL A 49 13.14 -7.29 5.14
CA VAL A 49 12.26 -6.12 5.21
C VAL A 49 10.81 -6.55 5.34
N LEU A 50 10.40 -7.63 4.67
CA LEU A 50 9.06 -8.20 4.82
C LEU A 50 8.81 -8.66 6.26
N VAL A 51 9.74 -9.42 6.85
CA VAL A 51 9.63 -9.87 8.25
C VAL A 51 9.59 -8.68 9.20
N ALA A 52 10.46 -7.69 9.00
CA ALA A 52 10.48 -6.46 9.79
C ALA A 52 9.16 -5.69 9.68
N THR A 53 8.61 -5.59 8.46
CA THR A 53 7.35 -4.89 8.20
C THR A 53 6.16 -5.61 8.82
N VAL A 54 6.09 -6.93 8.73
CA VAL A 54 5.06 -7.72 9.41
C VAL A 54 5.18 -7.58 10.93
N GLY A 55 6.41 -7.57 11.46
CA GLY A 55 6.67 -7.32 12.88
C GLY A 55 6.28 -5.92 13.35
N LEU A 56 6.49 -4.91 12.51
CA LEU A 56 6.05 -3.53 12.74
C LEU A 56 4.53 -3.41 12.62
N ALA A 57 3.89 -4.03 11.63
CA ALA A 57 2.43 -4.04 11.47
C ALA A 57 1.70 -4.76 12.62
N ALA A 58 2.35 -5.74 13.27
CA ALA A 58 1.85 -6.37 14.50
C ALA A 58 1.90 -5.42 15.71
N ARG A 59 2.60 -4.29 15.62
CA ARG A 59 2.67 -3.22 16.63
C ARG A 59 1.87 -2.02 16.12
N THR A 60 0.56 -2.04 16.37
CA THR A 60 -0.34 -0.92 16.03
C THR A 60 -0.26 0.20 17.07
N ASP A 61 0.88 0.87 17.11
CA ASP A 61 1.01 2.22 17.64
C ASP A 61 1.35 3.14 16.46
N GLY A 62 0.62 4.24 16.27
CA GLY A 62 0.75 5.07 15.06
C GLY A 62 2.18 5.53 14.74
N ALA A 63 3.07 5.57 15.75
CA ALA A 63 4.50 5.80 15.56
C ALA A 63 5.19 4.72 14.72
N THR A 64 4.84 3.45 14.92
CA THR A 64 5.39 2.32 14.17
C THR A 64 4.96 2.35 12.70
N GLU A 65 3.71 2.74 12.43
CA GLU A 65 3.20 2.83 11.06
C GLU A 65 3.85 3.98 10.29
N VAL A 66 4.07 5.13 10.95
CA VAL A 66 4.83 6.26 10.38
C VAL A 66 6.29 5.88 10.14
N MET A 67 6.92 5.18 11.09
CA MET A 67 8.29 4.70 10.94
C MET A 67 8.42 3.74 9.76
N LEU A 68 7.47 2.81 9.60
CA LEU A 68 7.42 1.90 8.47
C LEU A 68 7.34 2.67 7.13
N LEU A 69 6.43 3.64 7.04
CA LEU A 69 6.29 4.45 5.84
C LEU A 69 7.58 5.24 5.54
N ALA A 70 8.21 5.81 6.57
CA ALA A 70 9.47 6.54 6.43
C ALA A 70 10.61 5.62 5.95
N LEU A 71 10.69 4.39 6.47
CA LEU A 71 11.69 3.41 6.02
C LEU A 71 11.49 3.02 4.56
N LEU A 72 10.26 2.73 4.14
CA LEU A 72 9.97 2.39 2.73
C LEU A 72 10.21 3.58 1.79
N ALA A 73 9.93 4.80 2.24
CA ALA A 73 10.26 6.02 1.49
C ALA A 73 11.77 6.26 1.39
N LEU A 74 12.55 5.95 2.43
CA LEU A 74 14.01 6.01 2.42
C LEU A 74 14.61 4.94 1.51
N GLU A 75 14.07 3.72 1.53
CA GLU A 75 14.45 2.64 0.61
C GLU A 75 14.21 3.08 -0.84
N TRP A 76 13.02 3.63 -1.11
CA TRP A 76 12.70 4.21 -2.42
C TRP A 76 13.66 5.32 -2.84
N TRP A 77 14.01 6.20 -1.91
CA TRP A 77 14.95 7.29 -2.14
C TRP A 77 16.36 6.78 -2.43
N GLY A 78 16.79 5.69 -1.79
CA GLY A 78 18.07 5.04 -2.08
C GLY A 78 18.15 4.42 -3.48
N ALA A 79 17.00 4.08 -4.07
CA ALA A 79 16.89 3.44 -5.38
C ALA A 79 16.72 4.43 -6.56
N THR A 80 16.97 5.74 -6.36
CA THR A 80 16.68 6.80 -7.36
C THR A 80 17.42 6.65 -8.69
N ASP A 81 18.52 5.91 -8.73
CA ASP A 81 19.29 5.68 -9.95
C ASP A 81 18.68 4.57 -10.83
N ARG A 82 17.67 3.85 -10.32
CA ARG A 82 17.04 2.69 -10.97
C ARG A 82 15.56 2.96 -11.30
N VAL A 83 15.34 4.01 -12.08
CA VAL A 83 13.99 4.38 -12.54
C VAL A 83 13.56 3.44 -13.66
N SER A 84 12.43 2.75 -13.46
CA SER A 84 11.87 1.81 -14.43
C SER A 84 10.34 1.93 -14.52
N TRP A 85 9.72 1.19 -15.44
CA TRP A 85 8.26 1.11 -15.52
C TRP A 85 7.61 0.54 -14.26
N TRP A 86 8.36 -0.19 -13.43
CA TRP A 86 7.92 -0.67 -12.12
C TRP A 86 7.85 0.43 -11.05
N SER A 87 8.42 1.60 -11.30
CA SER A 87 8.38 2.71 -10.36
C SER A 87 6.94 3.26 -10.17
N VAL A 88 6.09 3.17 -11.20
CA VAL A 88 4.69 3.63 -11.10
C VAL A 88 3.84 2.71 -10.21
N PRO A 89 3.80 1.37 -10.41
CA PRO A 89 3.04 0.50 -9.53
C PRO A 89 3.59 0.51 -8.09
N ALA A 90 4.90 0.59 -7.88
CA ALA A 90 5.46 0.69 -6.54
C ALA A 90 5.07 1.99 -5.82
N ALA A 91 5.08 3.14 -6.50
CA ALA A 91 4.58 4.40 -5.92
C ALA A 91 3.08 4.30 -5.57
N THR A 92 2.31 3.59 -6.39
CA THR A 92 0.88 3.31 -6.11
C THR A 92 0.71 2.45 -4.86
N CYS A 93 1.59 1.47 -4.65
CA CYS A 93 1.62 0.66 -3.43
C CYS A 93 1.97 1.50 -2.20
N LEU A 94 2.99 2.38 -2.25
CA LEU A 94 3.30 3.28 -1.13
C LEU A 94 2.13 4.21 -0.79
N LEU A 95 1.48 4.75 -1.81
CA LEU A 95 0.28 5.54 -1.62
C LEU A 95 -0.79 4.68 -0.95
N ALA A 96 -1.11 3.50 -1.46
CA ALA A 96 -2.10 2.61 -0.84
C ALA A 96 -1.78 2.28 0.63
N LEU A 97 -0.51 2.02 0.96
CA LEU A 97 -0.06 1.77 2.33
C LEU A 97 -0.27 2.98 3.25
N HIS A 98 0.33 4.14 2.91
CA HIS A 98 0.22 5.38 3.70
C HIS A 98 -1.24 5.69 3.99
N SER A 99 -2.01 5.51 2.94
CA SER A 99 -3.39 5.86 2.91
C SER A 99 -4.16 4.85 3.83
N ALA A 100 -3.97 3.53 3.69
CA ALA A 100 -4.63 2.53 4.54
C ALA A 100 -4.29 2.70 6.03
N VAL A 101 -3.02 2.99 6.34
CA VAL A 101 -2.53 3.33 7.68
C VAL A 101 -3.26 4.55 8.24
N THR A 102 -3.39 5.62 7.44
CA THR A 102 -4.09 6.84 7.86
C THR A 102 -5.57 6.57 8.17
N LEU A 103 -6.21 5.69 7.39
CA LEU A 103 -7.59 5.30 7.63
C LEU A 103 -7.74 4.51 8.94
N VAL A 104 -6.81 3.59 9.24
CA VAL A 104 -6.79 2.86 10.51
C VAL A 104 -6.52 3.81 11.69
N ALA A 105 -5.60 4.76 11.54
CA ALA A 105 -5.29 5.73 12.60
C ALA A 105 -6.43 6.71 12.94
N SER A 106 -7.48 6.80 12.11
CA SER A 106 -8.57 7.78 12.28
C SER A 106 -9.55 7.51 13.45
N GLY A 107 -9.42 6.39 14.17
CA GLY A 107 -10.27 6.10 15.32
C GLY A 107 -9.80 4.88 16.12
N PRO A 108 -10.47 4.55 17.24
CA PRO A 108 -10.06 3.45 18.12
C PRO A 108 -10.22 2.08 17.45
N ASP A 109 -9.35 1.13 17.80
CA ASP A 109 -9.25 -0.22 17.19
C ASP A 109 -10.54 -1.05 17.23
N SER A 110 -11.37 -0.80 18.24
CA SER A 110 -12.65 -1.49 18.45
C SER A 110 -13.83 -0.87 17.70
N ALA A 111 -13.67 0.34 17.15
CA ALA A 111 -14.75 1.01 16.43
C ALA A 111 -14.71 0.65 14.93
N PRO A 112 -15.84 0.24 14.33
CA PRO A 112 -15.87 -0.07 12.90
C PRO A 112 -15.55 1.16 12.06
N VAL A 113 -14.87 0.95 10.92
CA VAL A 113 -14.66 2.01 9.93
C VAL A 113 -15.97 2.25 9.18
N PRO A 114 -16.56 3.46 9.21
CA PRO A 114 -17.80 3.72 8.50
C PRO A 114 -17.62 3.45 7.01
N ARG A 115 -18.50 2.62 6.41
CA ARG A 115 -18.38 2.23 4.99
C ARG A 115 -18.35 3.44 4.05
N ALA A 116 -19.17 4.45 4.32
CA ALA A 116 -19.19 5.70 3.55
C ALA A 116 -17.83 6.43 3.59
N LEU A 117 -17.17 6.42 4.74
CA LEU A 117 -15.82 6.96 4.89
C LEU A 117 -14.83 6.14 4.05
N ALA A 118 -14.82 4.81 4.19
CA ALA A 118 -13.94 3.93 3.43
C ALA A 118 -14.09 4.08 1.91
N VAL A 119 -15.32 4.23 1.40
CA VAL A 119 -15.58 4.44 -0.04
C VAL A 119 -15.10 5.79 -0.52
N ARG A 120 -15.44 6.87 0.19
CA ARG A 120 -14.99 8.22 -0.17
C ARG A 120 -13.47 8.28 -0.19
N TRP A 121 -12.87 7.61 0.78
CA TRP A 121 -11.44 7.50 0.95
C TRP A 121 -10.80 6.71 -0.21
N LEU A 122 -11.30 5.52 -0.52
CA LEU A 122 -10.81 4.69 -1.62
C LEU A 122 -10.89 5.42 -2.97
N ARG A 123 -11.99 6.14 -3.22
CA ARG A 123 -12.14 6.96 -4.44
C ARG A 123 -11.08 8.06 -4.52
N ARG A 124 -10.81 8.76 -3.42
CA ARG A 124 -9.77 9.80 -3.39
C ARG A 124 -8.39 9.20 -3.65
N THR A 125 -8.05 8.12 -2.97
CA THR A 125 -6.77 7.43 -3.16
C THR A 125 -6.62 6.92 -4.59
N ALA A 126 -7.67 6.37 -5.19
CA ALA A 126 -7.65 5.90 -6.57
C ALA A 126 -7.51 7.04 -7.59
N LEU A 127 -8.16 8.17 -7.37
CA LEU A 127 -8.00 9.36 -8.22
C LEU A 127 -6.56 9.90 -8.16
N VAL A 128 -5.99 10.00 -6.96
CA VAL A 128 -4.60 10.44 -6.78
C VAL A 128 -3.64 9.42 -7.42
N ALA A 129 -3.82 8.13 -7.16
CA ALA A 129 -3.02 7.07 -7.77
C ALA A 129 -3.09 7.11 -9.31
N GLY A 130 -4.28 7.24 -9.88
CA GLY A 130 -4.47 7.36 -11.32
C GLY A 130 -3.77 8.60 -11.89
N GLY A 131 -3.92 9.75 -11.24
CA GLY A 131 -3.21 10.98 -11.63
C GLY A 131 -1.69 10.84 -11.56
N CYS A 132 -1.17 10.27 -10.47
CA CYS A 132 0.25 10.00 -10.30
C CYS A 132 0.78 9.00 -11.33
N ALA A 133 0.01 7.97 -11.67
CA ALA A 133 0.38 6.99 -12.68
C ALA A 133 0.44 7.63 -14.08
N VAL A 134 -0.56 8.45 -14.46
CA VAL A 134 -0.54 9.18 -15.73
C VAL A 134 0.65 10.14 -15.79
N ALA A 135 0.86 10.95 -14.75
CA ALA A 135 1.98 11.88 -14.69
C ALA A 135 3.33 11.15 -14.72
N GLY A 136 3.48 10.08 -13.93
CA GLY A 136 4.67 9.25 -13.89
C GLY A 136 4.96 8.60 -15.23
N SER A 137 3.95 8.03 -15.89
CA SER A 137 4.10 7.46 -17.23
C SER A 137 4.46 8.49 -18.29
N LEU A 138 3.94 9.71 -18.21
CA LEU A 138 4.34 10.81 -19.09
C LEU A 138 5.81 11.20 -18.86
N VAL A 139 6.25 11.31 -17.61
CA VAL A 139 7.66 11.58 -17.28
C VAL A 139 8.58 10.47 -17.80
N LEU A 140 8.17 9.21 -17.62
CA LEU A 140 8.90 8.05 -18.14
C LEU A 140 8.95 8.04 -19.68
N ALA A 141 7.85 8.36 -20.35
CA ALA A 141 7.79 8.41 -21.81
C ALA A 141 8.63 9.55 -22.41
N VAL A 142 8.73 10.69 -21.71
CA VAL A 142 9.53 11.86 -22.15
C VAL A 142 11.01 11.67 -21.85
N ARG A 143 11.37 10.97 -20.77
CA ARG A 143 12.77 10.62 -20.51
C ARG A 143 13.26 9.68 -21.61
N SER A 144 14.18 10.15 -22.44
CA SER A 144 14.91 9.36 -23.44
C SER A 144 15.92 8.36 -22.85
N VAL A 145 15.78 8.05 -21.55
CA VAL A 145 16.60 7.05 -20.87
C VAL A 145 16.06 5.68 -21.30
N ALA A 146 16.95 4.76 -21.64
CA ALA A 146 16.56 3.36 -21.85
C ALA A 146 15.96 2.85 -20.54
N LEU A 147 14.63 2.84 -20.46
CA LEU A 147 13.92 2.31 -19.31
C LEU A 147 14.02 0.80 -19.38
N ASP A 148 14.73 0.23 -18.42
CA ASP A 148 14.78 -1.22 -18.27
C ASP A 148 13.41 -1.74 -17.83
N GLY A 149 13.00 -2.85 -18.44
CA GLY A 149 11.77 -3.57 -18.09
C GLY A 149 10.54 -3.22 -18.95
N PRO A 150 9.50 -4.06 -18.88
CA PRO A 150 8.33 -3.90 -19.72
C PRO A 150 7.40 -2.79 -19.24
N TRP A 151 6.69 -2.12 -20.16
CA TRP A 151 5.75 -1.03 -19.86
C TRP A 151 4.37 -1.49 -19.36
N TRP A 152 4.01 -2.75 -19.58
CA TRP A 152 2.70 -3.33 -19.21
C TRP A 152 2.33 -3.31 -17.71
N PRO A 153 3.26 -3.22 -16.72
CA PRO A 153 2.89 -3.15 -15.31
C PRO A 153 2.04 -1.92 -14.96
N VAL A 154 2.22 -0.81 -15.68
CA VAL A 154 1.44 0.42 -15.48
C VAL A 154 -0.06 0.20 -15.74
N PRO A 155 -0.50 -0.22 -16.95
CA PRO A 155 -1.91 -0.45 -17.20
C PRO A 155 -2.48 -1.58 -16.33
N VAL A 156 -1.71 -2.62 -16.01
CA VAL A 156 -2.17 -3.67 -15.09
C VAL A 156 -2.48 -3.11 -13.71
N ALA A 157 -1.59 -2.28 -13.14
CA ALA A 157 -1.84 -1.67 -11.83
C ALA A 157 -3.07 -0.75 -11.84
N LEU A 158 -3.27 0.02 -12.92
CA LEU A 158 -4.45 0.86 -13.10
C LEU A 158 -5.74 0.04 -13.20
N VAL A 159 -5.72 -1.07 -13.93
CA VAL A 159 -6.88 -1.97 -14.05
C VAL A 159 -7.20 -2.63 -12.71
N VAL A 160 -6.19 -3.09 -11.97
CA VAL A 160 -6.38 -3.68 -10.63
C VAL A 160 -6.97 -2.63 -9.68
N LEU A 161 -6.42 -1.42 -9.66
CA LEU A 161 -6.94 -0.32 -8.86
C LEU A 161 -8.41 0.00 -9.20
N ALA A 162 -8.73 0.10 -10.49
CA ALA A 162 -10.09 0.32 -10.96
C ALA A 162 -11.02 -0.81 -10.51
N ALA A 163 -10.64 -2.07 -10.70
CA ALA A 163 -11.41 -3.23 -10.29
C ALA A 163 -11.69 -3.23 -8.78
N VAL A 164 -10.66 -2.97 -7.95
CA VAL A 164 -10.81 -2.86 -6.49
C VAL A 164 -11.80 -1.75 -6.13
N THR A 165 -11.70 -0.58 -6.78
CA THR A 165 -12.62 0.54 -6.50
C THR A 165 -14.06 0.21 -6.88
N VAL A 166 -14.29 -0.46 -8.01
CA VAL A 166 -15.62 -0.86 -8.48
C VAL A 166 -16.22 -1.89 -7.53
N VAL A 167 -15.52 -3.00 -7.29
CA VAL A 167 -15.99 -4.10 -6.41
C VAL A 167 -16.31 -3.57 -5.01
N PHE A 168 -15.41 -2.75 -4.45
CA PHE A 168 -15.66 -2.16 -3.14
C PHE A 168 -16.86 -1.21 -3.15
N SER A 169 -17.02 -0.39 -4.20
CA SER A 169 -18.19 0.49 -4.31
C SER A 169 -19.51 -0.27 -4.51
N GLU A 170 -19.50 -1.41 -5.20
CA GLU A 170 -20.68 -2.26 -5.41
C GLU A 170 -21.10 -2.99 -4.14
N SER A 171 -20.13 -3.49 -3.35
CA SER A 171 -20.39 -4.07 -2.03
C SER A 171 -21.04 -3.08 -1.05
N VAL A 172 -20.94 -1.77 -1.30
CA VAL A 172 -21.61 -0.74 -0.51
C VAL A 172 -23.04 -0.47 -0.98
N ARG A 173 -23.34 -0.69 -2.27
CA ARG A 173 -24.69 -0.49 -2.82
C ARG A 173 -25.67 -1.61 -2.51
N ARG A 174 -25.21 -2.77 -2.04
CA ARG A 174 -26.05 -3.87 -1.56
C ARG A 174 -25.95 -3.91 -0.03
N PRO A 175 -26.83 -3.22 0.72
CA PRO A 175 -26.71 -3.14 2.16
C PRO A 175 -26.87 -4.51 2.81
N ASP A 176 -27.83 -5.33 2.38
CA ASP A 176 -28.08 -6.66 2.92
C ASP A 176 -28.84 -7.52 1.88
N ARG A 177 -28.33 -8.73 1.65
CA ARG A 177 -29.15 -9.94 1.53
C ARG A 177 -28.76 -10.83 2.70
#